data_AF-A0A9Q3E1S0-F1
#
_entry.id   AF-A0A9Q3E1S0-F1
#
_cell.length_a   1.000
_cell.length_b   1.000
_cell.length_c   1.000
_cell.angle_alpha   90.00
_cell.angle_beta   90.00
_cell.angle_gamma   90.00
#
_symmetry.space_group_name_H-M   'P 1'
#
loop_
_entity.id
_entity.type
_entity.pdbx_description
1 polymer ?
#
loop_
_entity_poly.entity_id
_entity_poly.type
_entity_poly.pdbx_seq_one_letter_code
_entity_poly.pdbx_strand_id
1 'polypeptide(L)'
;MISRFSAYGVEFKDSDGFTHDWCKLIPALELEYKTSIHSSTGKTQAMLEKGWNPRLPYDTLKNDLVDIHPTASSSKIMLDKERHHENRCMQDSFIYAKERFYKIHKPPELKIGDLVLVSTLNLNNIKGPKKLKDSFAGPFMIKA
;
A
#
# COMPACT_ATOMS: atom_id res chain seq x y z
N MET A 1 -6.42 -5.96 7.78
CA MET A 1 -6.48 -4.71 8.59
C MET A 1 -6.50 -3.44 7.72
N ILE A 2 -6.51 -3.55 6.39
CA ILE A 2 -6.63 -2.43 5.43
C ILE A 2 -8.10 -1.96 5.28
N SER A 3 -9.05 -2.81 5.65
CA SER A 3 -10.49 -2.53 5.57
C SER A 3 -11.00 -1.38 6.45
N ARG A 4 -10.20 -0.88 7.41
CA ARG A 4 -10.61 0.25 8.25
C ARG A 4 -10.29 1.62 7.66
N PHE A 5 -9.28 1.70 6.79
CA PHE A 5 -8.85 2.96 6.19
C PHE A 5 -9.36 3.15 4.75
N SER A 6 -9.78 2.06 4.09
CA SER A 6 -10.28 2.09 2.71
C SER A 6 -11.81 2.07 2.58
N ALA A 7 -12.56 1.96 3.69
CA ALA A 7 -14.00 1.63 3.62
C ALA A 7 -14.96 2.71 4.14
N TYR A 8 -14.51 3.79 4.78
CA TYR A 8 -15.43 4.70 5.50
C TYR A 8 -14.99 6.17 5.51
N GLY A 9 -14.67 6.73 4.34
CA GLY A 9 -14.33 8.16 4.21
C GLY A 9 -15.39 8.98 3.49
N VAL A 10 -15.89 8.45 2.38
CA VAL A 10 -16.93 9.09 1.57
C VAL A 10 -17.94 8.01 1.26
N GLU A 11 -19.13 8.11 1.85
CA GLU A 11 -20.27 7.38 1.33
C GLU A 11 -20.49 7.89 -0.09
N PHE A 12 -19.90 7.21 -1.07
CA PHE A 12 -20.20 7.46 -2.48
C PHE A 12 -21.61 6.94 -2.72
N LYS A 13 -22.58 7.77 -2.36
CA LYS A 13 -23.90 7.73 -2.94
C LYS A 13 -23.84 8.76 -4.04
N ASP A 14 -23.78 8.31 -5.29
CA ASP A 14 -24.44 9.09 -6.35
C ASP A 14 -25.85 9.45 -5.87
N SER A 15 -26.49 10.46 -6.43
CA SER A 15 -27.88 10.84 -6.07
C SER A 15 -28.87 9.66 -6.01
N ASP A 16 -28.51 8.52 -6.62
CA ASP A 16 -29.29 7.28 -6.71
C ASP A 16 -28.85 6.14 -5.75
N GLY A 17 -27.86 6.34 -4.87
CA GLY A 17 -27.57 5.42 -3.74
C GLY A 17 -26.83 4.10 -4.06
N PHE A 18 -26.08 4.01 -5.16
CA PHE A 18 -25.40 2.76 -5.55
C PHE A 18 -24.17 2.45 -4.69
N THR A 19 -24.22 1.31 -3.97
CA THR A 19 -23.02 0.63 -3.46
C THR A 19 -22.25 0.08 -4.67
N HIS A 20 -21.03 0.55 -4.92
CA HIS A 20 -20.26 0.05 -6.05
C HIS A 20 -19.80 -1.40 -5.83
N ASP A 21 -20.29 -2.29 -6.67
CA ASP A 21 -19.80 -3.67 -6.77
C ASP A 21 -18.31 -3.65 -7.16
N TRP A 22 -17.47 -4.23 -6.30
CA TRP A 22 -16.02 -4.32 -6.51
C TRP A 22 -15.68 -4.92 -7.87
N CYS A 23 -16.48 -5.87 -8.36
CA CYS A 23 -16.25 -6.52 -9.66
C CYS A 23 -16.35 -5.53 -10.82
N LYS A 24 -17.22 -4.51 -10.71
CA LYS A 24 -17.36 -3.45 -11.73
C LYS A 24 -16.23 -2.43 -11.67
N LEU A 25 -15.57 -2.28 -10.53
CA LEU A 25 -14.45 -1.36 -10.34
C LEU A 25 -13.10 -1.94 -10.74
N ILE A 26 -12.98 -3.27 -10.91
CA ILE A 26 -11.71 -3.92 -11.29
C ILE A 26 -11.05 -3.29 -12.52
N PRO A 27 -11.76 -3.02 -13.64
CA PRO A 27 -11.13 -2.42 -14.82
C PRO A 27 -10.60 -1.01 -14.57
N ALA A 28 -11.32 -0.22 -13.76
CA ALA A 28 -10.91 1.13 -13.38
C ALA A 28 -9.66 1.10 -12.50
N LEU A 29 -9.64 0.20 -11.51
CA LEU A 29 -8.48 -0.02 -10.63
C LEU A 29 -7.26 -0.52 -11.40
N GLU A 30 -7.44 -1.41 -12.37
CA GLU A 30 -6.35 -1.90 -13.21
C GLU A 30 -5.72 -0.76 -14.02
N LEU A 31 -6.56 0.09 -14.62
CA LEU A 31 -6.11 1.27 -15.35
C LEU A 31 -5.37 2.26 -14.45
N GLU A 32 -5.91 2.53 -13.26
CA GLU A 32 -5.29 3.44 -12.29
C GLU A 32 -3.96 2.90 -11.79
N TYR A 33 -3.88 1.62 -11.42
CA TYR A 33 -2.64 0.99 -10.99
C TYR A 33 -1.55 1.08 -12.08
N LYS A 34 -1.90 0.78 -13.34
CA LYS A 34 -0.97 0.85 -14.48
C LYS A 34 -0.46 2.26 -14.77
N THR A 35 -1.27 3.27 -14.50
CA THR A 35 -0.97 4.69 -14.76
C THR A 35 -0.40 5.42 -13.55
N SER A 36 -0.45 4.81 -12.36
CA SER A 36 0.15 5.35 -11.14
C SER A 36 1.68 5.22 -11.13
N ILE A 37 2.37 6.20 -10.56
CA ILE A 37 3.83 6.17 -10.41
C ILE A 37 4.18 5.22 -9.27
N HIS A 38 4.96 4.19 -9.57
CA HIS A 38 5.37 3.22 -8.56
C HIS A 38 6.57 3.75 -7.75
N SER A 39 6.51 3.66 -6.41
CA SER A 39 7.51 4.25 -5.50
C SER A 39 8.93 3.69 -5.70
N SER A 40 9.07 2.41 -6.04
CA SER A 40 10.37 1.78 -6.24
C SER A 40 11.04 2.14 -7.56
N THR A 41 10.28 2.44 -8.61
CA THR A 41 10.80 2.64 -9.97
C THR A 41 10.72 4.09 -10.42
N GLY A 42 9.90 4.91 -9.77
CA GLY A 42 9.65 6.31 -10.15
C GLY A 42 8.97 6.48 -11.52
N LYS A 43 8.47 5.39 -12.10
CA LYS A 43 7.79 5.34 -13.39
C LYS A 43 6.48 4.58 -13.26
N THR A 44 5.56 4.85 -14.18
CA THR A 44 4.31 4.11 -14.32
C THR A 44 4.56 2.75 -14.98
N GLN A 45 3.74 1.75 -14.65
CA GLN A 45 3.88 0.42 -15.26
C GLN A 45 3.60 0.46 -16.76
N ALA A 46 2.60 1.21 -17.20
CA ALA A 46 2.30 1.37 -18.63
C ALA A 46 3.48 1.94 -19.41
N MET A 47 4.23 2.89 -18.84
CA MET A 47 5.46 3.42 -19.45
C MET A 47 6.57 2.36 -19.51
N LEU A 48 6.71 1.52 -18.50
CA LEU A 48 7.74 0.48 -18.48
C LEU A 48 7.43 -0.69 -19.43
N GLU A 49 6.16 -1.11 -19.50
CA GLU A 49 5.73 -2.25 -20.32
C GLU A 49 5.53 -1.88 -21.79
N LYS A 50 4.89 -0.73 -22.05
CA LYS A 50 4.43 -0.35 -23.39
C LYS A 50 5.16 0.86 -23.96
N GLY A 51 5.92 1.59 -23.15
CA GLY A 51 6.62 2.81 -23.57
C GLY A 51 5.71 4.05 -23.68
N TRP A 52 4.44 3.97 -23.28
CA TRP A 52 3.50 5.09 -23.30
C TRP A 52 2.43 4.95 -22.21
N ASN A 53 1.90 6.09 -21.75
CA ASN A 53 0.78 6.14 -20.80
C ASN A 53 -0.54 6.48 -21.53
N PRO A 54 -1.64 5.76 -21.25
CA PRO A 54 -2.95 6.12 -21.76
C PRO A 54 -3.42 7.47 -21.19
N ARG A 55 -4.17 8.22 -21.99
CA ARG A 55 -4.76 9.50 -21.58
C ARG A 55 -5.97 9.23 -20.70
N LEU A 56 -5.92 9.67 -19.44
CA LEU A 56 -7.03 9.51 -18.51
C LEU A 56 -8.04 10.67 -18.62
N PRO A 57 -9.31 10.47 -18.21
CA PRO A 57 -10.31 11.54 -18.18
C PRO A 57 -9.85 12.79 -17.39
N TYR A 58 -9.08 12.59 -16.32
CA TYR A 58 -8.49 13.68 -15.55
C TYR A 58 -7.43 14.46 -16.36
N ASP A 59 -6.62 13.78 -17.18
CA ASP A 59 -5.59 14.42 -18.01
C ASP A 59 -6.19 15.24 -19.16
N THR A 60 -7.40 14.91 -19.58
CA THR A 60 -8.15 15.67 -20.59
C THR A 60 -8.64 17.03 -20.06
N LEU A 61 -8.81 17.18 -18.75
CA LEU A 61 -9.20 18.45 -18.13
C LEU A 61 -7.97 19.34 -17.91
N LYS A 62 -7.35 19.76 -19.01
CA LYS A 62 -6.27 20.77 -19.01
C LYS A 62 -6.79 22.10 -18.48
N ASN A 63 -6.01 22.73 -17.60
CA ASN A 63 -6.29 24.07 -17.07
C ASN A 63 -6.26 25.18 -18.14
N ASP A 64 -5.66 24.90 -19.31
CA ASP A 64 -5.46 25.87 -20.40
C ASP A 64 -6.67 25.99 -21.35
N LEU A 65 -7.75 25.25 -21.10
CA LEU A 65 -8.98 25.38 -21.87
C LEU A 65 -9.77 26.58 -21.34
N VAL A 66 -9.92 27.60 -22.20
CA VAL A 66 -10.61 28.87 -21.89
C VAL A 66 -12.09 28.67 -21.55
N ASP A 67 -12.69 27.55 -21.96
CA ASP A 67 -14.10 27.25 -21.71
C ASP A 67 -14.27 25.78 -21.30
N ILE A 68 -14.23 25.53 -19.99
CA ILE A 68 -14.50 24.20 -19.41
C ILE A 68 -15.95 24.18 -18.96
N HIS A 69 -16.73 23.22 -19.46
CA HIS A 69 -18.11 23.04 -19.03
C HIS A 69 -18.19 22.94 -17.49
N PRO A 70 -19.14 23.64 -16.82
CA PRO A 70 -19.19 23.73 -15.36
C PRO A 70 -19.27 22.38 -14.63
N THR A 71 -19.87 21.36 -15.27
CA THR A 71 -19.89 19.98 -14.75
C THR A 71 -18.51 19.33 -14.75
N ALA A 72 -17.69 19.60 -15.77
CA ALA A 72 -16.35 19.05 -15.89
C ALA A 72 -15.39 19.69 -14.87
N SER A 73 -15.53 20.99 -14.59
CA SER A 73 -14.77 21.65 -13.54
C SER A 73 -15.17 21.17 -12.14
N SER A 74 -16.47 21.00 -11.88
CA SER A 74 -16.98 20.45 -10.62
C SER A 74 -16.48 19.03 -10.35
N SER A 75 -16.54 18.14 -11.34
CA SER A 75 -16.02 16.77 -11.22
C SER A 75 -14.51 16.71 -11.01
N LYS A 76 -13.73 17.61 -11.64
CA LYS A 76 -12.29 17.73 -11.37
C LYS A 76 -12.01 18.06 -9.91
N ILE A 77 -12.67 19.10 -9.37
CA ILE A 77 -12.50 19.53 -7.98
C ILE A 77 -12.86 18.39 -7.03
N MET A 78 -13.90 17.62 -7.34
CA MET A 78 -14.28 16.43 -6.59
C MET A 78 -13.16 15.39 -6.61
N LEU A 79 -12.66 15.00 -7.78
CA LEU A 79 -11.58 14.01 -7.92
C LEU A 79 -10.28 14.44 -7.22
N ASP A 80 -9.93 15.72 -7.27
CA ASP A 80 -8.75 16.25 -6.58
C ASP A 80 -8.92 16.16 -5.05
N LYS A 81 -10.12 16.47 -4.52
CA LYS A 81 -10.42 16.33 -3.08
C LYS A 81 -10.33 14.87 -2.63
N GLU A 82 -10.90 13.95 -3.40
CA GLU A 82 -10.83 12.51 -3.12
C GLU A 82 -9.38 12.02 -3.12
N ARG A 83 -8.60 12.35 -4.15
CA ARG A 83 -7.18 11.99 -4.21
C ARG A 83 -6.40 12.50 -3.00
N HIS A 84 -6.64 13.74 -2.56
CA HIS A 84 -6.00 14.27 -1.36
C HIS A 84 -6.44 13.55 -0.09
N HIS A 85 -7.70 13.14 0.00
CA HIS A 85 -8.22 12.35 1.12
C HIS A 85 -7.59 10.96 1.16
N GLU A 86 -7.59 10.24 0.04
CA GLU A 86 -7.01 8.90 -0.11
C GLU A 86 -5.52 8.87 0.28
N ASN A 87 -4.74 9.85 -0.20
CA ASN A 87 -3.33 9.96 0.14
C ASN A 87 -3.13 10.15 1.66
N ARG A 88 -3.98 10.95 2.31
CA ARG A 88 -3.94 11.11 3.77
C ARG A 88 -4.31 9.81 4.48
N CYS A 89 -5.40 9.14 4.07
CA CYS A 89 -5.81 7.86 4.65
C CYS A 89 -4.73 6.78 4.50
N MET A 90 -4.04 6.73 3.37
CA MET A 90 -2.94 5.80 3.15
C MET A 90 -1.76 6.09 4.09
N GLN A 91 -1.39 7.37 4.24
CA GLN A 91 -0.32 7.80 5.14
C GLN A 91 -0.67 7.50 6.60
N ASP A 92 -1.90 7.80 7.02
CA ASP A 92 -2.39 7.54 8.38
C ASP A 92 -2.42 6.03 8.67
N SER A 93 -2.86 5.22 7.71
CA SER A 93 -2.83 3.76 7.81
C SER A 93 -1.39 3.24 7.97
N PHE A 94 -0.44 3.79 7.21
CA PHE A 94 0.97 3.41 7.31
C PHE A 94 1.55 3.76 8.69
N ILE A 95 1.32 4.99 9.16
CA ILE A 95 1.78 5.46 10.47
C ILE A 95 1.17 4.59 11.58
N TYR A 96 -0.14 4.36 11.53
CA TYR A 96 -0.84 3.51 12.50
C TYR A 96 -0.26 2.09 12.56
N ALA A 97 -0.04 1.46 11.39
CA ALA A 97 0.52 0.12 11.33
C ALA A 97 1.95 0.07 11.90
N LYS A 98 2.77 1.06 11.57
CA LYS A 98 4.14 1.21 12.09
C LYS A 98 4.15 1.36 13.61
N GLU A 99 3.36 2.28 14.15
CA GLU A 99 3.30 2.51 15.60
C GLU A 99 2.80 1.29 16.36
N ARG A 100 1.75 0.64 15.85
CA ARG A 100 1.23 -0.59 16.46
C ARG A 100 2.28 -1.69 16.46
N PHE A 101 3.02 -1.85 15.36
CA PHE A 101 4.09 -2.83 15.27
C PHE A 101 5.19 -2.55 16.31
N TYR A 102 5.67 -1.31 16.41
CA TYR A 102 6.70 -0.94 17.39
C TYR A 102 6.25 -1.05 18.85
N LYS A 103 4.96 -0.80 19.14
CA LYS A 103 4.40 -0.99 20.49
C LYS A 103 4.42 -2.46 20.92
N ILE A 104 4.11 -3.38 20.00
CA ILE A 104 3.99 -4.82 20.27
C ILE A 104 5.36 -5.51 20.19
N HIS A 105 6.19 -5.14 19.22
CA HIS A 105 7.47 -5.78 18.92
C HIS A 105 8.65 -4.91 19.35
N LYS A 106 8.78 -4.66 20.66
CA LYS A 106 10.00 -4.05 21.20
C LYS A 106 11.15 -5.04 21.04
N PRO A 107 12.26 -4.67 20.37
CA PRO A 107 13.41 -5.55 20.29
C PRO A 107 13.97 -5.80 21.70
N PRO A 108 14.36 -7.03 22.04
CA PRO A 108 15.01 -7.29 23.31
C PRO A 108 16.36 -6.57 23.37
N GLU A 109 16.69 -6.00 24.52
CA GLU A 109 18.04 -5.49 24.78
C GLU A 109 18.99 -6.68 24.97
N LEU A 110 19.92 -6.84 24.04
CA LEU A 110 20.91 -7.91 24.05
C LEU A 110 22.25 -7.38 24.55
N LYS A 111 22.82 -8.02 25.58
CA LYS A 111 24.13 -7.65 26.13
C LYS A 111 25.19 -8.69 25.76
N ILE A 112 26.44 -8.24 25.72
CA ILE A 112 27.60 -9.13 25.53
C ILE A 112 27.63 -10.10 26.73
N GLY A 113 27.72 -11.39 26.43
CA GLY A 113 27.67 -12.47 27.43
C GLY A 113 26.31 -13.15 27.57
N ASP A 114 25.22 -12.58 27.05
CA ASP A 114 23.90 -13.21 27.12
C ASP A 114 23.85 -14.49 26.27
N LEU A 115 23.11 -15.49 26.75
CA LEU A 115 22.83 -16.73 26.03
C LEU A 115 21.53 -16.58 25.24
N VAL A 116 21.63 -16.61 23.92
CA VAL A 116 20.51 -16.45 23.01
C VAL A 116 20.26 -17.68 22.16
N LEU A 117 18.99 -17.87 21.83
CA LEU A 117 18.52 -18.88 20.89
C LEU A 117 18.30 -18.24 19.51
N VAL A 118 18.85 -18.86 18.47
CA VAL A 118 18.74 -18.37 17.09
C VAL A 118 17.64 -19.15 16.36
N SER A 119 16.72 -18.45 15.71
CA SER A 119 15.64 -19.10 14.96
C SER A 119 16.18 -19.88 13.76
N THR A 120 15.69 -21.10 13.58
CA THR A 120 16.05 -21.99 12.46
C THR A 120 15.19 -21.80 11.21
N LEU A 121 14.33 -20.77 11.20
CA LEU A 121 13.43 -20.49 10.08
C LEU A 121 14.19 -20.20 8.78
N ASN A 122 15.27 -19.42 8.86
CA ASN A 122 16.07 -18.98 7.72
C ASN A 122 17.39 -19.77 7.57
N LEU A 123 17.60 -20.81 8.37
CA LEU A 123 18.83 -21.62 8.34
C LEU A 123 18.64 -22.81 7.38
N ASN A 124 19.13 -22.66 6.16
CA ASN A 124 19.04 -23.69 5.10
C ASN A 124 20.01 -24.86 5.31
N ASN A 125 20.99 -24.71 6.20
CA ASN A 125 22.06 -25.70 6.42
C ASN A 125 21.73 -26.73 7.51
N ILE A 126 20.53 -26.68 8.09
CA ILE A 126 20.10 -27.65 9.11
C ILE A 126 19.46 -28.84 8.40
N LYS A 127 20.14 -29.98 8.47
CA LYS A 127 19.67 -31.24 7.88
C LYS A 127 18.44 -31.77 8.64
N GLY A 128 17.44 -32.24 7.92
CA GLY A 128 16.28 -32.93 8.47
C GLY A 128 14.95 -32.43 7.93
N PRO A 129 13.86 -33.19 8.09
CA PRO A 129 12.54 -32.78 7.66
C PRO A 129 12.01 -31.62 8.50
N LYS A 130 11.33 -30.66 7.87
CA LYS A 130 10.81 -29.42 8.48
C LYS A 130 9.96 -29.63 9.75
N LYS A 131 9.37 -30.82 9.92
CA LYS A 131 8.53 -31.16 11.09
C LYS A 131 9.31 -31.67 12.29
N LEU A 132 10.52 -32.19 12.09
CA LEU A 132 11.37 -32.74 13.16
C LEU A 132 12.54 -31.80 13.52
N LYS A 133 12.64 -30.65 12.84
CA LYS A 133 13.65 -29.65 13.18
C LYS A 133 13.17 -28.81 14.35
N ASP A 134 14.06 -28.54 15.29
CA ASP A 134 13.79 -27.58 16.34
C ASP A 134 13.65 -26.18 15.76
N SER A 135 12.70 -25.41 16.29
CA SER A 135 12.45 -24.02 15.87
C SER A 135 13.60 -23.06 16.20
N PHE A 136 14.47 -23.46 17.14
CA PHE A 136 15.57 -22.67 17.65
C PHE A 136 16.84 -23.53 17.81
N ALA A 137 18.00 -22.93 17.55
CA ALA A 137 19.31 -23.52 17.78
C ALA A 137 20.08 -22.71 18.84
N GLY A 138 20.90 -23.38 19.64
CA GLY A 138 21.71 -22.77 20.70
C GLY A 138 21.62 -23.55 22.02
N PRO A 139 21.96 -22.94 23.16
CA PRO A 139 22.22 -21.50 23.35
C PRO A 139 23.59 -21.04 22.84
N PHE A 140 23.64 -19.85 22.26
CA PHE A 140 24.89 -19.19 21.83
C PHE A 140 25.17 -17.94 22.67
N MET A 141 26.43 -17.71 23.00
CA MET A 141 26.85 -16.51 23.75
C MET A 141 27.11 -15.35 22.79
N ILE A 142 26.56 -14.17 23.11
CA ILE A 142 26.84 -12.94 22.37
C ILE A 142 28.28 -12.49 22.69
N LYS A 143 29.13 -12.42 21.66
CA LYS A 143 30.51 -11.91 21.74
C LYS A 143 30.58 -10.48 21.21
N ALA A 144 31.56 -9.72 21.70
CA ALA A 144 31.88 -8.36 21.25
C ALA A 144 32.51 -8.36 19.84
#